data_AF-A0A497B948-F1
#
_entry.id   AF-A0A497B948-F1
#
_cell.length_a   1.000
_cell.length_b   1.000
_cell.length_c   1.000
_cell.angle_alpha   90.00
_cell.angle_beta   90.00
_cell.angle_gamma   90.00
#
_symmetry.space_group_name_H-M   'P 1'
#
loop_
_entity.id
_entity.type
_entity.pdbx_description
1 polymer ?
#
loop_
_entity_poly.entity_id
_entity_poly.type
_entity_poly.pdbx_seq_one_letter_code
_entity_poly.pdbx_strand_id
1 'polypeptide(L)'
;FPDWGEECTTGAEEIGVWIKELVAVNFSIEPESIEMEGDTVTVVAKVWADPTRELGVAPLVTTDVYTVQDGQITSQTSTLTEESAAKLMEAMVTAESMSVINAALDAWNTRDVAALKALYADNAVACFPDWGEECTTGAEEIGVWIEELVAVNFSIEPESIEMEGDTVTVVAKV
;
A
#
# COMPACT_ATOMS: atom_id res chain seq x y z
N PHE A 1 5.92 6.40 -1.42
CA PHE A 1 5.34 7.03 -2.63
C PHE A 1 5.80 8.48 -2.67
N PRO A 2 5.91 9.14 -3.86
CA PRO A 2 6.03 10.59 -3.90
C PRO A 2 4.96 11.19 -3.01
N ASP A 3 5.31 12.18 -2.21
CA ASP A 3 4.32 12.85 -1.38
C ASP A 3 3.41 13.64 -2.30
N TRP A 4 2.21 13.11 -2.55
CA TRP A 4 1.13 13.83 -3.22
C TRP A 4 0.44 14.80 -2.26
N GLY A 5 0.95 14.93 -1.03
CA GLY A 5 0.82 16.02 -0.05
C GLY A 5 -0.52 16.74 0.00
N GLU A 6 -1.16 16.73 1.17
CA GLU A 6 -2.25 17.69 1.44
C GLU A 6 -1.76 19.14 1.42
N GLU A 7 -0.45 19.37 1.56
CA GLU A 7 0.19 20.68 1.55
C GLU A 7 0.79 21.04 0.20
N CYS A 8 0.55 22.27 -0.26
CA CYS A 8 1.14 22.78 -1.49
C CYS A 8 2.68 22.91 -1.36
N THR A 9 3.42 22.34 -2.31
CA THR A 9 4.84 22.64 -2.50
C THR A 9 5.00 24.04 -3.11
N THR A 10 5.81 24.92 -2.51
CA THR A 10 5.93 26.33 -2.95
C THR A 10 7.36 26.82 -3.14
N GLY A 11 7.56 27.64 -4.17
CA GLY A 11 8.87 28.20 -4.47
C GLY A 11 9.85 27.20 -5.12
N ALA A 12 10.90 27.76 -5.73
CA ALA A 12 11.78 26.99 -6.61
C ALA A 12 12.57 25.87 -5.89
N GLU A 13 12.87 26.03 -4.60
CA GLU A 13 13.62 25.06 -3.83
C GLU A 13 12.79 23.80 -3.53
N GLU A 14 11.59 23.98 -2.96
CA GLU A 14 10.69 22.87 -2.64
C GLU A 14 10.23 22.15 -3.90
N ILE A 15 9.84 22.90 -4.95
CA ILE A 15 9.49 22.33 -6.26
C ILE A 15 10.68 21.55 -6.84
N GLY A 16 11.90 22.06 -6.66
CA GLY A 16 13.12 21.38 -7.09
C GLY A 16 13.40 20.07 -6.34
N VAL A 17 12.99 19.93 -5.09
CA VAL A 17 13.05 18.67 -4.34
C VAL A 17 12.01 17.69 -4.88
N TRP A 18 10.76 18.12 -5.00
CA TRP A 18 9.66 17.30 -5.53
C TRP A 18 9.97 16.74 -6.93
N ILE A 19 10.51 17.57 -7.84
CA ILE A 19 10.94 17.10 -9.18
C ILE A 19 12.01 16.00 -9.08
N LYS A 20 12.98 16.13 -8.17
CA LYS A 20 14.02 15.09 -7.97
C LYS A 20 13.42 13.79 -7.47
N GLU A 21 12.41 13.85 -6.61
CA GLU A 21 11.69 12.67 -6.12
C GLU A 21 10.95 11.96 -7.26
N LEU A 22 10.26 12.70 -8.14
CA LEU A 22 9.63 12.14 -9.33
C LEU A 22 10.65 11.46 -10.26
N VAL A 23 11.80 12.09 -10.48
CA VAL A 23 12.89 11.49 -11.28
C VAL A 23 13.42 10.22 -10.61
N ALA A 24 13.58 10.22 -9.28
CA ALA A 24 14.10 9.07 -8.54
C ALA A 24 13.19 7.83 -8.64
N VAL A 25 11.89 8.02 -8.86
CA VAL A 25 10.92 6.91 -9.05
C VAL A 25 10.62 6.62 -10.52
N ASN A 26 11.46 7.08 -11.45
CA ASN A 26 11.27 6.92 -12.90
C ASN A 26 9.86 7.33 -13.36
N PHE A 27 9.38 8.47 -12.87
CA PHE A 27 8.08 9.01 -13.23
C PHE A 27 8.01 9.32 -14.72
N SER A 28 6.93 8.92 -15.38
CA SER A 28 6.63 9.25 -16.76
C SER A 28 5.16 9.60 -16.93
N ILE A 29 4.87 10.48 -17.87
CA ILE A 29 3.53 10.98 -18.16
C ILE A 29 3.28 10.93 -19.67
N GLU A 30 2.08 10.50 -20.05
CA GLU A 30 1.59 10.46 -21.42
C GLU A 30 0.24 11.19 -21.49
N PRO A 31 0.20 12.42 -22.03
CA PRO A 31 -1.04 13.17 -22.19
C PRO A 31 -2.01 12.46 -23.14
N GLU A 32 -3.27 12.31 -22.71
CA GLU A 32 -4.36 11.79 -23.53
C GLU A 32 -5.22 12.91 -24.11
N SER A 33 -5.45 13.99 -23.34
CA SER A 33 -6.11 15.20 -23.81
C SER A 33 -5.50 16.44 -23.18
N ILE A 34 -5.58 17.56 -23.91
CA ILE A 34 -5.16 18.87 -23.46
C ILE A 34 -6.25 19.87 -23.88
N GLU A 35 -6.79 20.58 -22.91
CA GLU A 35 -7.80 21.61 -23.09
C GLU A 35 -7.29 22.93 -22.53
N MET A 36 -7.61 24.04 -23.19
CA MET A 36 -7.17 25.37 -22.79
C MET A 36 -8.35 26.32 -22.72
N GLU A 37 -8.50 26.99 -21.57
CA GLU A 37 -9.51 28.01 -21.33
C GLU A 37 -8.85 29.24 -20.68
N GLY A 38 -8.62 30.28 -21.47
CA GLY A 38 -7.88 31.47 -21.03
C GLY A 38 -6.43 31.11 -20.66
N ASP A 39 -6.05 31.41 -19.42
CA ASP A 39 -4.72 31.10 -18.86
C ASP A 39 -4.66 29.70 -18.22
N THR A 40 -5.77 28.96 -18.23
CA THR A 40 -5.87 27.63 -17.62
C THR A 40 -5.67 26.55 -18.67
N VAL A 41 -4.82 25.57 -18.37
CA VAL A 41 -4.61 24.37 -19.18
C VAL A 41 -4.99 23.15 -18.34
N THR A 42 -5.94 22.36 -18.83
CA THR A 42 -6.33 21.08 -18.24
C THR A 42 -5.76 19.94 -19.07
N VAL A 43 -5.08 19.00 -18.43
CA VAL A 43 -4.46 17.83 -19.07
C VAL A 43 -5.02 16.58 -18.41
N VAL A 44 -5.54 15.66 -19.20
CA VAL A 44 -5.78 14.29 -18.73
C VAL A 44 -4.63 13.44 -19.24
N ALA A 45 -3.98 12.69 -18.35
CA ALA A 45 -2.79 11.93 -18.70
C ALA A 45 -2.74 10.58 -17.99
N LYS A 46 -2.09 9.63 -18.65
CA LYS A 46 -1.59 8.41 -17.99
C LYS A 46 -0.26 8.71 -17.33
N VAL A 47 -0.09 8.22 -16.12
CA VAL A 47 1.15 8.37 -15.34
C VAL A 47 1.65 7.00 -14.87
N TRP A 48 2.97 6.88 -14.82
CA TRP A 48 3.66 5.72 -14.29
C TRP A 48 4.77 6.17 -13.35
N ALA A 49 5.03 5.37 -12.32
CA ALA A 49 6.20 5.46 -11.48
C ALA A 49 6.56 4.03 -11.06
N ASP A 50 7.80 3.79 -10.64
CA ASP A 50 8.22 2.46 -10.22
C ASP A 50 7.35 1.86 -9.11
N PRO A 51 6.96 2.60 -8.05
CA PRO A 51 6.07 2.05 -7.03
C PRO A 51 4.72 1.60 -7.57
N THR A 52 4.14 2.31 -8.55
CA THR A 52 2.86 1.90 -9.15
C THR A 52 3.03 0.72 -10.13
N ARG A 53 4.21 0.58 -10.74
CA ARG A 53 4.56 -0.60 -11.56
C ARG A 53 4.76 -1.84 -10.70
N GLU A 54 5.46 -1.70 -9.58
CA GLU A 54 5.71 -2.78 -8.61
C GLU A 54 4.41 -3.31 -7.99
N LEU A 55 3.46 -2.41 -7.71
CA LEU A 55 2.11 -2.78 -7.29
C LEU A 55 1.21 -3.33 -8.41
N GLY A 56 1.67 -3.34 -9.67
CA GLY A 56 0.87 -3.79 -10.82
C GLY A 56 -0.31 -2.88 -11.18
N VAL A 57 -0.37 -1.66 -10.63
CA VAL A 57 -1.48 -0.72 -10.85
C VAL A 57 -1.22 0.34 -11.90
N ALA A 58 0.00 0.47 -12.40
CA ALA A 58 0.31 1.38 -13.50
C ALA A 58 -0.33 0.93 -14.84
N PRO A 59 -0.70 1.86 -15.74
CA PRO A 59 -0.79 3.29 -15.51
C PRO A 59 -1.92 3.67 -14.55
N LEU A 60 -1.73 4.79 -13.86
CA LEU A 60 -2.81 5.56 -13.26
C LEU A 60 -3.18 6.72 -14.18
N VAL A 61 -4.37 7.30 -14.00
CA VAL A 61 -4.84 8.46 -14.77
C VAL A 61 -4.95 9.67 -13.84
N THR A 62 -4.39 10.79 -14.28
CA THR A 62 -4.48 12.10 -13.59
C THR A 62 -5.25 13.11 -14.43
N THR A 63 -5.87 14.06 -13.74
CA THR A 63 -6.29 15.36 -14.27
C THR A 63 -5.37 16.42 -13.67
N ASP A 64 -4.55 17.04 -14.51
CA ASP A 64 -3.65 18.11 -14.14
C ASP A 64 -4.23 19.45 -14.62
N VAL A 65 -4.28 20.44 -13.73
CA VAL A 65 -4.72 21.81 -14.02
C VAL A 65 -3.56 22.76 -13.79
N TYR A 66 -3.14 23.45 -14.84
CA TYR A 66 -2.06 24.42 -14.83
C TYR A 66 -2.62 25.83 -15.06
N THR A 67 -2.09 26.83 -14.34
CA THR A 67 -2.24 28.24 -14.73
C THR A 67 -0.96 28.73 -15.36
N VAL A 68 -1.04 29.30 -16.57
CA VAL A 68 0.11 29.78 -17.33
C VAL A 68 -0.02 31.28 -17.58
N GLN A 69 0.92 32.05 -17.06
CA GLN A 69 0.96 33.51 -17.20
C GLN A 69 2.37 33.95 -17.59
N ASP A 70 2.48 34.91 -18.51
CA ASP A 70 3.76 35.42 -19.03
C ASP A 70 4.72 34.31 -19.53
N GLY A 71 4.15 33.21 -20.04
CA GLY A 71 4.90 32.05 -20.54
C GLY A 71 5.48 31.15 -19.44
N GLN A 72 5.05 31.29 -18.19
CA GLN A 72 5.48 30.49 -17.05
C GLN A 72 4.28 29.81 -16.38
N ILE A 73 4.48 28.60 -15.84
CA ILE A 73 3.50 27.95 -14.98
C ILE A 73 3.53 28.65 -13.62
N THR A 74 2.41 29.25 -13.22
CA THR A 74 2.28 29.94 -11.92
C THR A 74 1.60 29.07 -10.87
N SER A 75 0.81 28.07 -11.28
CA SER A 75 0.25 27.04 -10.41
C SER A 75 0.04 25.73 -11.16
N GLN A 76 0.09 24.63 -10.42
CA GLN A 76 -0.24 23.29 -10.88
C GLN A 76 -1.02 22.56 -9.78
N THR A 77 -2.08 21.87 -10.16
CA THR A 77 -2.75 20.87 -9.33
C THR A 77 -2.84 19.58 -10.13
N SER A 78 -2.45 18.47 -9.53
CA SER A 78 -2.51 17.14 -10.14
C SER A 78 -3.38 16.24 -9.27
N THR A 79 -4.43 15.67 -9.85
CA THR A 79 -5.40 14.85 -9.11
C THR A 79 -5.59 13.52 -9.82
N LEU A 80 -5.48 12.39 -9.10
CA LEU A 80 -5.85 11.09 -9.64
C LEU A 80 -7.35 11.04 -9.95
N THR A 81 -7.74 10.37 -11.02
CA THR A 81 -9.16 10.03 -11.23
C THR A 81 -9.64 9.12 -10.11
N GLU A 82 -10.95 9.12 -9.83
CA GLU A 82 -11.55 8.28 -8.78
C GLU A 82 -11.19 6.80 -8.96
N GLU A 83 -11.27 6.29 -10.20
CA GLU A 83 -10.87 4.93 -10.54
C GLU A 83 -9.40 4.65 -10.21
N SER A 84 -8.51 5.57 -10.57
CA SER A 84 -7.07 5.40 -10.32
C SER A 84 -6.71 5.51 -8.84
N ALA A 85 -7.38 6.40 -8.11
CA ALA A 85 -7.23 6.54 -6.67
C ALA A 85 -7.71 5.27 -5.93
N ALA A 86 -8.87 4.74 -6.31
CA ALA A 86 -9.41 3.49 -5.75
C ALA A 86 -8.47 2.31 -6.02
N LYS A 87 -8.01 2.16 -7.27
CA LYS A 87 -7.05 1.12 -7.66
C LYS A 87 -5.75 1.18 -6.88
N LEU A 88 -5.20 2.38 -6.69
CA LEU A 88 -3.97 2.57 -5.92
C LEU A 88 -4.20 2.23 -4.43
N MET A 89 -5.30 2.70 -3.85
CA MET A 89 -5.65 2.44 -2.45
C MET A 89 -5.83 0.93 -2.19
N GLU A 90 -6.58 0.24 -3.05
CA GLU A 90 -6.77 -1.21 -2.98
C GLU A 90 -5.42 -1.95 -3.02
N ALA A 91 -4.55 -1.62 -3.98
CA ALA A 91 -3.25 -2.28 -4.09
C ALA A 91 -2.32 -1.98 -2.90
N MET A 92 -2.41 -0.79 -2.30
CA MET A 92 -1.65 -0.46 -1.09
C MET A 92 -2.11 -1.30 0.11
N VAL A 93 -3.42 -1.42 0.31
CA VAL A 93 -4.01 -2.29 1.36
C VAL A 93 -3.61 -3.75 1.11
N THR A 94 -3.69 -4.21 -0.14
CA THR A 94 -3.23 -5.54 -0.53
C THR A 94 -1.77 -5.79 -0.17
N ALA A 95 -0.88 -4.86 -0.52
CA ALA A 95 0.54 -4.98 -0.22
C ALA A 95 0.82 -4.97 1.29
N GLU A 96 0.10 -4.16 2.06
CA GLU A 96 0.21 -4.09 3.51
C GLU A 96 -0.19 -5.41 4.18
N SER A 97 -1.37 -5.95 3.90
CA SER A 97 -1.81 -7.20 4.53
C SER A 97 -0.91 -8.38 4.12
N MET A 98 -0.46 -8.43 2.87
CA MET A 98 0.50 -9.45 2.43
C MET A 98 1.83 -9.32 3.19
N SER A 99 2.30 -8.10 3.45
CA SER A 99 3.49 -7.88 4.27
C SER A 99 3.31 -8.41 5.69
N VAL A 100 2.17 -8.15 6.33
CA VAL A 100 1.85 -8.63 7.69
C VAL A 100 1.81 -10.16 7.73
N ILE A 101 1.13 -10.79 6.78
CA ILE A 101 0.99 -12.25 6.74
C ILE A 101 2.32 -12.93 6.43
N ASN A 102 3.11 -12.41 5.49
CA ASN A 102 4.45 -12.95 5.22
C ASN A 102 5.34 -12.86 6.47
N ALA A 103 5.30 -11.73 7.19
CA ALA A 103 6.03 -11.57 8.45
C ALA A 103 5.55 -12.58 9.52
N ALA A 104 4.24 -12.84 9.61
CA ALA A 104 3.71 -13.84 10.53
C ALA A 104 4.18 -15.26 10.19
N LEU A 105 4.15 -15.63 8.91
CA LEU A 105 4.61 -16.94 8.42
C LEU A 105 6.11 -17.15 8.71
N ASP A 106 6.93 -16.14 8.45
CA ASP A 106 8.36 -16.16 8.76
C ASP A 106 8.59 -16.27 10.28
N ALA A 107 7.84 -15.52 11.08
CA ALA A 107 7.95 -15.55 12.54
C ALA A 107 7.52 -16.92 13.13
N TRP A 108 6.50 -17.57 12.57
CA TRP A 108 6.15 -18.95 12.92
C TRP A 108 7.29 -19.93 12.62
N ASN A 109 7.86 -19.86 11.42
CA ASN A 109 8.92 -20.76 10.98
C ASN A 109 10.27 -20.54 11.70
N THR A 110 10.53 -19.31 12.12
CA THR A 110 11.71 -18.95 12.92
C THR A 110 11.48 -19.02 14.42
N ARG A 111 10.23 -19.29 14.84
CA ARG A 111 9.80 -19.37 16.25
C ARG A 111 10.02 -18.07 17.01
N ASP A 112 9.88 -16.93 16.32
CA ASP A 112 10.01 -15.60 16.91
C ASP A 112 8.69 -15.19 17.59
N VAL A 113 8.55 -15.57 18.86
CA VAL A 113 7.40 -15.24 19.70
C VAL A 113 7.18 -13.73 19.81
N ALA A 114 8.27 -12.94 19.88
CA ALA A 114 8.16 -11.49 20.04
C ALA A 114 7.60 -10.85 18.77
N ALA A 115 8.09 -11.27 17.60
CA ALA A 115 7.56 -10.82 16.32
C ALA A 115 6.10 -11.23 16.14
N LEU A 116 5.74 -12.48 16.45
CA LEU A 116 4.34 -12.94 16.36
C LEU A 116 3.43 -12.09 17.23
N LYS A 117 3.77 -11.88 18.51
CA LYS A 117 2.96 -11.06 19.43
C LYS A 117 2.78 -9.63 18.93
N ALA A 118 3.80 -9.04 18.30
CA ALA A 118 3.74 -7.67 17.78
C ALA A 118 2.82 -7.52 16.55
N LEU A 119 2.49 -8.61 15.86
CA LEU A 119 1.62 -8.60 14.68
C LEU A 119 0.13 -8.70 15.01
N TYR A 120 -0.23 -9.15 16.22
CA TYR A 120 -1.62 -9.22 16.66
C TYR A 120 -2.04 -7.91 17.34
N ALA A 121 -3.19 -7.36 16.91
CA ALA A 121 -3.79 -6.20 17.56
C ALA A 121 -4.30 -6.53 18.98
N ASP A 122 -4.44 -5.50 19.82
CA ASP A 122 -4.90 -5.65 21.21
C ASP A 122 -6.27 -6.35 21.32
N ASN A 123 -7.14 -6.17 20.33
CA ASN A 123 -8.48 -6.76 20.25
C ASN A 123 -8.56 -7.95 19.28
N ALA A 124 -7.43 -8.54 18.89
CA ALA A 124 -7.42 -9.64 17.95
C ALA A 124 -8.16 -10.88 18.48
N VAL A 125 -8.67 -11.69 17.57
CA VAL A 125 -9.37 -12.94 17.88
C VAL A 125 -8.73 -14.05 17.05
N ALA A 126 -8.38 -15.16 17.69
CA ALA A 126 -7.85 -16.36 17.05
C ALA A 126 -8.81 -17.54 17.30
N CYS A 127 -9.35 -18.13 16.23
CA CYS A 127 -10.32 -19.23 16.31
C CYS A 127 -9.76 -20.48 15.62
N PHE A 128 -9.88 -21.64 16.27
CA PHE A 128 -9.41 -22.92 15.75
C PHE A 128 -10.54 -23.95 15.71
N PRO A 129 -11.53 -23.78 14.81
CA PRO A 129 -12.77 -24.56 14.85
C PRO A 129 -12.58 -26.07 14.79
N ASP A 130 -11.51 -26.55 14.15
CA ASP A 130 -11.19 -27.98 14.07
C ASP A 130 -10.49 -28.52 15.34
N TRP A 131 -9.92 -27.63 16.17
CA TRP A 131 -9.11 -27.99 17.35
C TRP A 131 -9.79 -27.54 18.67
N GLY A 132 -10.91 -26.81 18.59
CA GLY A 132 -11.75 -26.40 19.72
C GLY A 132 -12.86 -25.45 19.30
N GLU A 133 -13.91 -25.31 20.11
CA GLU A 133 -15.03 -24.39 19.83
C GLU A 133 -14.79 -22.96 20.35
N GLU A 134 -13.77 -22.75 21.17
CA GLU A 134 -13.50 -21.46 21.83
C GLU A 134 -12.41 -20.68 21.09
N CYS A 135 -12.74 -19.44 20.71
CA CYS A 135 -11.76 -18.48 20.20
C CYS A 135 -10.99 -17.84 21.35
N THR A 136 -9.69 -17.65 21.17
CA THR A 136 -8.82 -16.86 22.06
C THR A 136 -8.94 -15.38 21.70
N THR A 137 -9.16 -14.50 22.68
CA THR A 137 -9.40 -13.07 22.43
C THR A 137 -8.41 -12.19 23.17
N GLY A 138 -7.85 -11.22 22.46
CA GLY A 138 -6.90 -10.26 22.97
C GLY A 138 -5.45 -10.73 22.88
N ALA A 139 -4.54 -9.77 22.72
CA ALA A 139 -3.13 -10.04 22.46
C ALA A 139 -2.42 -10.83 23.58
N GLU A 140 -2.87 -10.70 24.84
CA GLU A 140 -2.29 -11.44 25.97
C GLU A 140 -2.59 -12.94 25.88
N GLU A 141 -3.86 -13.31 25.71
CA GLU A 141 -4.27 -14.72 25.62
C GLU A 141 -3.71 -15.38 24.36
N ILE A 142 -3.78 -14.69 23.21
CA ILE A 142 -3.17 -15.13 21.95
C ILE A 142 -1.65 -15.31 22.14
N GLY A 143 -1.03 -14.43 22.93
CA GLY A 143 0.38 -14.50 23.23
C GLY A 143 0.80 -15.76 24.01
N VAL A 144 -0.04 -16.24 24.92
CA VAL A 144 0.18 -17.52 25.63
C VAL A 144 0.07 -18.68 24.65
N TRP A 145 -0.96 -18.69 23.82
CA TRP A 145 -1.16 -19.71 22.79
C TRP A 145 0.03 -19.79 21.81
N ILE A 146 0.58 -18.64 21.38
CA ILE A 146 1.78 -18.59 20.53
C ILE A 146 2.96 -19.31 21.19
N GLU A 147 3.20 -19.06 22.49
CA GLU A 147 4.30 -19.68 23.23
C GLU A 147 4.15 -21.21 23.29
N GLU A 148 2.92 -21.69 23.47
CA GLU A 148 2.61 -23.13 23.50
C GLU A 148 2.89 -23.81 22.15
N LEU A 149 2.49 -23.20 21.04
CA LEU A 149 2.74 -23.74 19.70
C LEU A 149 4.23 -23.73 19.33
N VAL A 150 4.93 -22.65 19.67
CA VAL A 150 6.38 -22.56 19.48
C VAL A 150 7.09 -23.64 20.30
N ALA A 151 6.65 -23.93 21.53
CA ALA A 151 7.25 -24.95 22.39
C ALA A 151 7.13 -26.38 21.81
N VAL A 152 6.10 -26.65 21.02
CA VAL A 152 5.93 -27.94 20.31
C VAL A 152 6.57 -27.97 18.92
N ASN A 153 7.36 -26.95 18.56
CA ASN A 153 8.04 -26.82 17.27
C ASN A 153 7.09 -26.76 16.06
N PHE A 154 5.92 -26.13 16.23
CA PHE A 154 5.01 -25.86 15.13
C PHE A 154 5.73 -25.13 13.97
N SER A 155 5.38 -25.47 12.74
CA SER A 155 5.92 -24.87 11.51
C SER A 155 4.84 -24.82 10.44
N ILE A 156 4.95 -23.88 9.50
CA ILE A 156 3.97 -23.70 8.42
C ILE A 156 4.70 -23.72 7.08
N GLU A 157 4.28 -24.61 6.18
CA GLU A 157 4.73 -24.62 4.79
C GLU A 157 3.55 -24.21 3.87
N PRO A 158 3.49 -22.94 3.43
CA PRO A 158 2.41 -22.46 2.56
C PRO A 158 2.40 -23.16 1.20
N GLU A 159 1.23 -23.63 0.79
CA GLU A 159 0.96 -24.18 -0.55
C GLU A 159 0.31 -23.13 -1.46
N SER A 160 -0.57 -22.30 -0.90
CA SER A 160 -1.13 -21.12 -1.58
C SER A 160 -1.41 -20.00 -0.59
N ILE A 161 -1.33 -18.77 -1.10
CA ILE A 161 -1.73 -17.56 -0.40
C ILE A 161 -2.62 -16.79 -1.37
N GLU A 162 -3.86 -16.55 -0.96
CA GLU A 162 -4.87 -15.85 -1.75
C GLU A 162 -5.42 -14.68 -0.95
N MET A 163 -5.76 -13.59 -1.65
CA MET A 163 -6.26 -12.38 -1.03
C MET A 163 -7.59 -11.97 -1.65
N GLU A 164 -8.56 -11.67 -0.80
CA GLU A 164 -9.86 -11.11 -1.18
C GLU A 164 -10.20 -9.97 -0.23
N GLY A 165 -10.14 -8.73 -0.72
CA GLY A 165 -10.25 -7.53 0.11
C GLY A 165 -9.19 -7.54 1.23
N ASP A 166 -9.62 -7.33 2.47
CA ASP A 166 -8.74 -7.33 3.65
C ASP A 166 -8.46 -8.74 4.21
N THR A 167 -8.99 -9.79 3.57
CA THR A 167 -8.83 -11.17 4.03
C THR A 167 -7.75 -11.88 3.24
N VAL A 168 -6.77 -12.45 3.96
CA VAL A 168 -5.74 -13.33 3.39
C VAL A 168 -6.03 -14.76 3.82
N THR A 169 -6.16 -15.66 2.85
CA THR A 169 -6.32 -17.09 3.06
C THR A 169 -5.00 -17.78 2.75
N VAL A 170 -4.49 -18.53 3.73
CA VAL A 170 -3.28 -19.35 3.57
C VAL A 170 -3.68 -20.82 3.66
N VAL A 171 -3.40 -21.58 2.60
CA VAL A 171 -3.45 -23.04 2.64
C VAL A 171 -2.03 -23.52 2.87
N ALA A 172 -1.82 -24.34 3.90
CA ALA A 172 -0.49 -24.76 4.30
C ALA A 172 -0.47 -26.18 4.87
N LYS A 173 0.71 -26.81 4.83
CA LYS A 173 1.04 -27.96 5.67
C LYS A 173 1.58 -27.47 7.01
N VAL A 174 1.21 -28.16 8.09
CA VAL A 174 1.63 -27.86 9.47
C VAL A 174 2.24 -29.08 10.15
#